data_AF-A0A9Q0ZVY1-F1
#
_entry.id   AF-A0A9Q0ZVY1-F1
#
_cell.length_a   1.000
_cell.length_b   1.000
_cell.length_c   1.000
_cell.angle_alpha   90.00
_cell.angle_beta   90.00
_cell.angle_gamma   90.00
#
_symmetry.space_group_name_H-M   'P 1'
#
loop_
_entity.id
_entity.type
_entity.pdbx_description
1 polymer ?
#
loop_
_entity_poly.entity_id
_entity_poly.type
_entity_poly.pdbx_seq_one_letter_code
_entity_poly.pdbx_strand_id
1 'polypeptide(L)'
;MELMIAAGKAVPQLQLEHGLAVDRVYTGSFMTSLDMAGFSISIMKADEALLQRLDAATKAPYWPVGVDGNRPPAKIPVPLPVSPSAKSDESLSRPQQLSKQGYLLEVAIEAGVNAVIDLRDNLNEWDGRVGDGDCGSTMYRGATAILEDMKKHYPLNDAAETVNEIGSSVRRVMGGTSGIIYTIFCKAACAQLKANTQTPVTSKQWAEALEASIAAVSKYGGASAGFRTLLDALIPASAVLQERLNAGDDPCTAFLLSSEAAVAGAESTKHMQAQVTFFFFFSRFLLRVSSHISPV
;
A
#
# COMPACT_ATOMS: atom_id res chain seq x y z
N MET A 1 -25.91 12.82 4.46
CA MET A 1 -24.57 12.42 3.97
C MET A 1 -24.23 13.14 2.68
N GLU A 2 -25.12 13.15 1.68
CA GLU A 2 -24.88 13.78 0.37
C GLU A 2 -24.63 15.30 0.42
N LEU A 3 -25.35 16.05 1.27
CA LEU A 3 -25.11 17.49 1.45
C LEU A 3 -23.69 17.82 1.97
N MET A 4 -23.12 16.95 2.81
CA MET A 4 -21.73 17.11 3.28
C MET A 4 -20.72 16.84 2.16
N ILE A 5 -21.02 15.92 1.25
CA ILE A 5 -20.20 15.65 0.07
C ILE A 5 -20.26 16.85 -0.89
N ALA A 6 -21.44 17.41 -1.12
CA ALA A 6 -21.62 18.61 -1.94
C ALA A 6 -20.85 19.81 -1.36
N ALA A 7 -20.97 20.06 -0.06
CA ALA A 7 -20.21 21.11 0.63
C ALA A 7 -18.70 20.86 0.58
N GLY A 8 -18.27 19.61 0.78
CA GLY A 8 -16.86 19.20 0.71
C GLY A 8 -16.22 19.39 -0.67
N LYS A 9 -17.01 19.40 -1.75
CA LYS A 9 -16.53 19.74 -3.11
C LYS A 9 -16.61 21.24 -3.41
N ALA A 10 -17.66 21.91 -2.98
CA ALA A 10 -17.88 23.33 -3.29
C ALA A 10 -16.87 24.24 -2.59
N VAL A 11 -16.54 23.98 -1.31
CA VAL A 11 -15.65 24.85 -0.53
C VAL A 11 -14.24 24.93 -1.15
N PRO A 12 -13.57 23.82 -1.51
CA PRO A 12 -12.27 23.88 -2.18
C PRO A 12 -12.31 24.60 -3.52
N GLN A 13 -13.36 24.42 -4.33
CA GLN A 13 -13.50 25.13 -5.61
C GLN A 13 -13.63 26.65 -5.41
N LEU A 14 -14.44 27.09 -4.45
CA LEU A 14 -14.59 28.52 -4.13
C LEU A 14 -13.27 29.15 -3.64
N GLN A 15 -12.47 28.40 -2.89
CA GLN A 15 -11.19 28.88 -2.37
C GLN A 15 -10.08 28.88 -3.43
N LEU A 16 -9.93 27.79 -4.19
CA LEU A 16 -8.82 27.60 -5.12
C LEU A 16 -9.05 28.28 -6.48
N GLU A 17 -10.25 28.15 -7.03
CA GLU A 17 -10.56 28.64 -8.38
C GLU A 17 -11.07 30.08 -8.35
N HIS A 18 -11.77 30.47 -7.28
CA HIS A 18 -12.37 31.80 -7.15
C HIS A 18 -11.70 32.70 -6.10
N GLY A 19 -10.69 32.19 -5.37
CA GLY A 19 -9.92 32.97 -4.41
C GLY A 19 -10.72 33.49 -3.20
N LEU A 20 -11.87 32.87 -2.90
CA LEU A 20 -12.75 33.33 -1.83
C LEU A 20 -12.31 32.75 -0.48
N ALA A 21 -12.12 33.61 0.52
CA ALA A 21 -11.96 33.17 1.90
C ALA A 21 -13.32 32.73 2.47
N VAL A 22 -13.45 31.45 2.82
CA VAL A 22 -14.68 30.87 3.36
C VAL A 22 -14.57 30.78 4.88
N ASP A 23 -15.27 31.67 5.59
CA ASP A 23 -15.25 31.74 7.07
C ASP A 23 -16.26 30.82 7.76
N ARG A 24 -17.40 30.56 7.12
CA ARG A 24 -18.51 29.75 7.67
C ARG A 24 -19.15 28.89 6.58
N VAL A 25 -19.51 27.67 6.95
CA VAL A 25 -20.26 26.74 6.10
C VAL A 25 -21.43 26.20 6.91
N TYR A 26 -22.66 26.42 6.43
CA TYR A 26 -23.86 25.88 7.04
C TYR A 26 -24.47 24.84 6.09
N THR A 27 -24.62 23.61 6.58
CA THR A 27 -25.20 22.50 5.82
C THR A 27 -26.43 21.96 6.54
N GLY A 28 -27.57 21.93 5.87
CA GLY A 28 -28.82 21.44 6.43
C GLY A 28 -30.00 21.69 5.51
N SER A 29 -31.17 21.21 5.92
CA SER A 29 -32.43 21.42 5.21
C SER A 29 -33.06 22.73 5.67
N PHE A 30 -32.62 23.85 5.08
CA PHE A 30 -33.10 25.20 5.45
C PHE A 30 -34.36 25.61 4.66
N MET A 31 -34.36 25.35 3.36
CA MET A 31 -35.49 25.59 2.46
C MET A 31 -35.63 24.38 1.55
N THR A 32 -36.71 23.62 1.70
CA THR A 32 -36.95 22.38 0.95
C THR A 32 -38.08 22.57 -0.06
N SER A 33 -38.11 21.73 -1.10
CA SER A 33 -39.19 21.69 -2.10
C SER A 33 -39.75 20.28 -2.19
N LEU A 34 -40.59 19.92 -1.20
CA LEU A 34 -41.19 18.59 -1.04
C LEU A 34 -40.16 17.47 -1.26
N ASP A 35 -40.38 16.62 -2.27
CA ASP A 35 -39.57 15.43 -2.58
C ASP A 35 -38.52 15.67 -3.68
N MET A 36 -38.13 16.93 -3.94
CA MET A 36 -37.09 17.22 -4.93
C MET A 36 -35.73 16.66 -4.50
N ALA A 37 -35.18 15.73 -5.28
CA ALA A 37 -33.83 15.21 -5.12
C ALA A 37 -32.80 16.21 -5.68
N GLY A 38 -32.57 17.31 -4.96
CA GLY A 38 -31.59 18.33 -5.33
C GLY A 38 -31.13 19.15 -4.14
N PHE A 39 -30.16 20.02 -4.38
CA PHE A 39 -29.63 20.95 -3.38
C PHE A 39 -29.36 22.32 -4.01
N SER A 40 -29.28 23.34 -3.17
CA SER A 40 -28.88 24.69 -3.57
C SER A 40 -27.65 25.11 -2.78
N ILE A 41 -26.72 25.81 -3.42
CA ILE A 41 -25.58 26.46 -2.77
C ILE A 41 -25.82 27.96 -2.80
N SER A 42 -25.77 28.60 -1.64
CA SER A 42 -25.88 30.06 -1.51
C SER A 42 -24.59 30.61 -0.93
N ILE A 43 -24.04 31.63 -1.59
CA ILE A 43 -22.80 32.29 -1.21
C ILE A 43 -23.14 33.72 -0.82
N MET A 44 -22.69 34.16 0.34
CA MET A 44 -22.95 35.49 0.87
C MET A 44 -21.63 36.11 1.33
N LYS A 45 -21.35 37.33 0.85
CA LYS A 45 -20.25 38.13 1.41
C LYS A 45 -20.65 38.54 2.83
N ALA A 46 -19.84 38.18 3.80
CA ALA A 46 -20.05 38.50 5.21
C ALA A 46 -18.93 39.38 5.75
N ASP A 47 -19.29 40.29 6.64
CA ASP A 47 -18.35 40.99 7.52
C ASP A 47 -18.44 40.40 8.94
N GLU A 48 -17.55 40.84 9.82
CA GLU A 48 -17.48 40.33 11.19
C GLU A 48 -18.80 40.55 11.96
N ALA A 49 -19.47 41.68 11.73
CA ALA A 49 -20.75 42.00 12.36
C ALA A 49 -21.86 41.03 11.91
N LEU A 50 -21.89 40.64 10.64
CA LEU A 50 -22.83 39.66 10.11
C LEU A 50 -22.54 38.25 10.62
N LEU A 51 -21.26 37.87 10.70
CA LEU A 51 -20.85 36.58 11.27
C LEU A 51 -21.28 36.46 12.74
N GLN A 52 -21.08 37.50 13.54
CA GLN A 52 -21.54 37.53 14.94
C GLN A 52 -23.06 37.38 15.06
N ARG A 53 -23.83 37.96 14.13
CA ARG A 53 -25.29 37.82 14.11
C ARG A 53 -25.75 36.42 13.71
N LEU A 54 -25.05 35.78 12.76
CA LEU A 54 -25.36 34.41 12.34
C LEU A 54 -25.02 33.38 13.44
N ASP A 55 -23.98 33.66 14.22
CA ASP A 55 -23.50 32.85 15.33
C ASP A 55 -24.23 33.17 16.66
N ALA A 56 -25.17 34.11 16.67
CA ALA A 56 -25.94 34.46 17.87
C ALA A 56 -26.95 33.36 18.26
N ALA A 57 -27.13 33.16 19.56
CA ALA A 57 -28.08 32.19 20.09
C ALA A 57 -29.51 32.47 19.60
N THR A 58 -30.20 31.43 19.13
CA THR A 58 -31.57 31.54 18.62
C THR A 58 -32.41 30.35 19.02
N LYS A 59 -33.73 30.56 19.01
CA LYS A 59 -34.74 29.52 19.20
C LYS A 59 -35.31 29.02 17.86
N ALA A 60 -34.77 29.50 16.74
CA ALA A 60 -35.23 29.12 15.42
C ALA A 60 -35.04 27.60 15.22
N PRO A 61 -36.11 26.85 14.90
CA PRO A 61 -36.00 25.42 14.66
C PRO A 61 -35.11 25.19 13.44
N TYR A 62 -34.24 24.18 13.52
CA TYR A 62 -33.29 23.78 12.47
C TYR A 62 -32.15 24.77 12.14
N TRP A 63 -32.05 25.91 12.82
CA TRP A 63 -30.83 26.72 12.73
C TRP A 63 -29.67 26.01 13.44
N PRO A 64 -28.45 25.95 12.86
CA PRO A 64 -27.38 25.11 13.37
C PRO A 64 -26.82 25.60 14.72
N VAL A 65 -26.98 26.88 15.01
CA VAL A 65 -26.59 27.51 16.27
C VAL A 65 -27.73 27.32 17.28
N GLY A 66 -27.54 26.39 18.21
CA GLY A 66 -28.53 26.03 19.24
C GLY A 66 -28.74 27.12 20.30
N VAL A 67 -29.69 26.87 21.21
CA VAL A 67 -30.18 27.80 22.22
C VAL A 67 -29.09 28.31 23.19
N ASP A 68 -28.03 27.51 23.40
CA ASP A 68 -26.99 27.81 24.40
C ASP A 68 -25.68 28.34 23.80
N GLY A 69 -25.62 28.63 22.50
CA GLY A 69 -24.40 29.17 21.84
C GLY A 69 -23.16 28.26 21.88
N ASN A 70 -23.27 27.06 22.45
CA ASN A 70 -22.15 26.19 22.80
C ASN A 70 -21.77 25.17 21.70
N ARG A 71 -22.29 25.34 20.48
CA ARG A 71 -21.85 24.55 19.33
C ARG A 71 -20.73 25.32 18.63
N PRO A 72 -19.52 24.75 18.52
CA PRO A 72 -18.48 25.39 17.70
C PRO A 72 -19.03 25.57 16.27
N PRO A 73 -18.72 26.69 15.60
CA PRO A 73 -19.11 26.87 14.20
C PRO A 73 -18.67 25.65 13.40
N ALA A 74 -19.54 25.16 12.52
CA ALA A 74 -19.24 24.04 11.63
C ALA A 74 -18.08 24.44 10.70
N LYS A 75 -16.85 24.30 11.20
CA LYS A 75 -15.63 24.42 10.43
C LYS A 75 -15.43 23.06 9.77
N ILE A 76 -15.81 22.94 8.52
CA ILE A 76 -15.16 21.94 7.66
C ILE A 76 -13.69 22.38 7.64
N PRO A 77 -12.73 21.50 7.97
CA PRO A 77 -11.32 21.83 7.81
C PRO A 77 -11.12 22.28 6.37
N VAL A 78 -10.70 23.52 6.20
CA VAL A 78 -10.15 23.98 4.92
C VAL A 78 -9.06 22.95 4.59
N PRO A 79 -9.11 22.26 3.43
CA PRO A 79 -7.96 21.51 3.00
C PRO A 79 -6.85 22.55 2.94
N LEU A 80 -5.84 22.41 3.80
CA LEU A 80 -4.60 23.12 3.60
C LEU A 80 -4.29 22.91 2.10
N PRO A 81 -4.06 23.98 1.29
CA PRO A 81 -3.44 23.78 0.00
C PRO A 81 -2.27 22.88 0.31
N VAL A 82 -2.15 21.74 -0.40
CA VAL A 82 -1.14 20.73 -0.10
C VAL A 82 0.15 21.51 0.07
N SER A 83 0.57 21.75 1.32
CA SER A 83 1.90 22.27 1.57
C SER A 83 2.73 21.28 0.79
N PRO A 84 3.55 21.72 -0.18
CA PRO A 84 4.50 20.82 -0.78
C PRO A 84 5.13 20.16 0.43
N SER A 85 4.81 18.89 0.65
CA SER A 85 5.42 18.17 1.74
C SER A 85 6.87 18.40 1.44
N ALA A 86 7.60 18.94 2.42
CA ALA A 86 9.05 18.96 2.36
C ALA A 86 9.56 17.51 2.41
N LYS A 87 9.07 16.62 1.54
CA LYS A 87 9.94 15.82 0.72
C LYS A 87 10.76 16.85 -0.04
N SER A 88 11.97 17.06 0.45
CA SER A 88 13.08 17.44 -0.40
C SER A 88 12.88 16.74 -1.74
N ASP A 89 12.49 17.52 -2.75
CA ASP A 89 12.57 17.16 -4.16
C ASP A 89 14.07 17.19 -4.56
N GLU A 90 14.95 16.65 -3.71
CA GLU A 90 16.12 15.97 -4.23
C GLU A 90 15.52 14.81 -4.99
N SER A 91 15.41 14.99 -6.31
CA SER A 91 14.96 13.95 -7.20
C SER A 91 15.78 12.71 -6.89
N LEU A 92 15.19 11.75 -6.15
CA LEU A 92 15.69 10.39 -6.10
C LEU A 92 15.67 9.95 -7.55
N SER A 93 16.86 9.96 -8.12
CA SER A 93 17.10 9.79 -9.53
C SER A 93 18.10 8.65 -9.64
N ARG A 94 17.96 7.89 -10.73
CA ARG A 94 18.87 6.80 -10.99
C ARG A 94 20.32 7.32 -10.96
N PRO A 95 21.22 6.72 -10.15
CA PRO A 95 22.59 7.19 -10.09
C PRO A 95 23.30 7.00 -11.44
N GLN A 96 24.16 7.94 -11.82
CA GLN A 96 24.93 7.87 -13.07
C GLN A 96 25.88 6.65 -13.09
N GLN A 97 26.40 6.27 -11.92
CA GLN A 97 27.26 5.11 -11.77
C GLN A 97 26.78 4.24 -10.61
N LEU A 98 26.63 2.94 -10.87
CA LEU A 98 26.25 1.97 -9.85
C LEU A 98 27.48 1.48 -9.08
N SER A 99 27.34 1.42 -7.77
CA SER A 99 28.24 0.67 -6.90
C SER A 99 28.10 -0.83 -7.17
N LYS A 100 29.07 -1.64 -6.72
CA LYS A 100 28.97 -3.10 -6.82
C LYS A 100 27.68 -3.63 -6.18
N GLN A 101 27.27 -3.05 -5.05
CA GLN A 101 26.02 -3.44 -4.39
C GLN A 101 24.78 -2.99 -5.15
N GLY A 102 24.79 -1.77 -5.70
CA GLY A 102 23.67 -1.27 -6.49
C GLY A 102 23.46 -2.08 -7.77
N TYR A 103 24.53 -2.53 -8.41
CA TYR A 103 24.45 -3.46 -9.55
C TYR A 103 23.87 -4.82 -9.14
N LEU A 104 24.34 -5.39 -8.02
CA LEU A 104 23.78 -6.65 -7.51
C LEU A 104 22.30 -6.51 -7.14
N LEU A 105 21.91 -5.38 -6.55
CA LEU A 105 20.53 -5.08 -6.20
C LEU A 105 19.65 -4.95 -7.45
N GLU A 106 20.13 -4.24 -8.47
CA GLU A 106 19.44 -4.15 -9.77
C GLU A 106 19.21 -5.52 -10.39
N VAL A 107 20.25 -6.36 -10.48
CA VAL A 107 20.13 -7.71 -11.04
C VAL A 107 19.18 -8.58 -10.22
N ALA A 108 19.20 -8.46 -8.88
CA ALA A 108 18.29 -9.19 -8.01
C ALA A 108 16.82 -8.74 -8.20
N ILE A 109 16.57 -7.44 -8.34
CA ILE A 109 15.24 -6.89 -8.64
C ILE A 109 14.78 -7.38 -10.01
N GLU A 110 15.60 -7.28 -11.05
CA GLU A 110 15.26 -7.76 -12.39
C GLU A 110 14.92 -9.25 -12.40
N ALA A 111 15.73 -10.09 -11.74
CA ALA A 111 15.48 -11.52 -11.65
C ALA A 111 14.16 -11.85 -10.94
N GLY A 112 13.90 -11.23 -9.78
CA GLY A 112 12.66 -11.45 -9.03
C GLY A 112 11.43 -10.96 -9.77
N VAL A 113 11.53 -9.81 -10.42
CA VAL A 113 10.41 -9.21 -11.17
C VAL A 113 10.09 -10.01 -12.44
N ASN A 114 11.10 -10.48 -13.17
CA ASN A 114 10.89 -11.35 -14.33
C ASN A 114 10.24 -12.69 -13.92
N ALA A 115 10.67 -13.30 -12.81
CA ALA A 115 10.04 -14.51 -12.29
C ALA A 115 8.55 -14.29 -11.97
N VAL A 116 8.17 -13.14 -11.43
CA VAL A 116 6.75 -12.79 -11.18
C VAL A 116 5.98 -12.60 -12.49
N ILE A 117 6.59 -11.97 -13.50
CA ILE A 117 5.99 -11.79 -14.82
C ILE A 117 5.69 -13.14 -15.48
N ASP A 118 6.64 -14.06 -15.45
CA ASP A 118 6.51 -15.39 -16.04
C ASP A 118 5.44 -16.25 -15.35
N LEU A 119 5.18 -15.98 -14.06
CA LEU A 119 4.16 -16.66 -13.27
C LEU A 119 2.75 -16.07 -13.43
N ARG A 120 2.56 -14.99 -14.20
CA ARG A 120 1.27 -14.29 -14.33
C ARG A 120 0.10 -15.23 -14.58
N ASP A 121 0.18 -16.07 -15.62
CA ASP A 121 -0.96 -16.89 -16.04
C ASP A 121 -1.24 -18.01 -15.03
N ASN A 122 -0.19 -18.61 -14.47
CA ASN A 122 -0.32 -19.59 -13.39
C ASN A 122 -0.96 -18.99 -12.14
N LEU A 123 -0.56 -17.78 -11.75
CA LEU A 123 -1.12 -17.06 -10.60
C LEU A 123 -2.61 -16.73 -10.79
N ASN A 124 -3.00 -16.30 -11.99
CA ASN A 124 -4.42 -16.10 -12.32
C ASN A 124 -5.19 -17.43 -12.31
N GLU A 125 -4.60 -18.51 -12.81
CA GLU A 125 -5.24 -19.82 -12.80
C GLU A 125 -5.44 -20.35 -11.38
N TRP A 126 -4.44 -20.24 -10.52
CA TRP A 126 -4.52 -20.69 -9.13
C TRP A 126 -5.51 -19.86 -8.32
N ASP A 127 -5.48 -18.54 -8.50
CA ASP A 127 -6.39 -17.63 -7.86
C ASP A 127 -7.83 -17.79 -8.36
N GLY A 128 -8.04 -17.98 -9.68
CA GLY A 128 -9.37 -18.15 -10.26
C GLY A 128 -10.11 -19.42 -9.80
N ARG A 129 -9.41 -20.38 -9.17
CA ARG A 129 -10.04 -21.58 -8.59
C ARG A 129 -10.80 -21.30 -7.30
N VAL A 130 -10.46 -20.23 -6.57
CA VAL A 130 -10.95 -19.99 -5.20
C VAL A 130 -11.11 -18.50 -4.83
N GLY A 131 -10.62 -17.60 -5.68
CA GLY A 131 -10.72 -16.15 -5.65
C GLY A 131 -11.33 -15.62 -6.95
N ASP A 132 -10.96 -14.41 -7.35
CA ASP A 132 -11.48 -13.73 -8.55
C ASP A 132 -10.60 -13.88 -9.79
N GLY A 133 -9.41 -14.47 -9.63
CA GLY A 133 -8.52 -14.80 -10.75
C GLY A 133 -7.73 -13.61 -11.28
N ASP A 134 -7.59 -12.55 -10.49
CA ASP A 134 -6.87 -11.34 -10.87
C ASP A 134 -5.45 -11.25 -10.31
N CYS A 135 -5.09 -12.16 -9.40
CA CYS A 135 -3.84 -12.11 -8.65
C CYS A 135 -2.60 -11.96 -9.54
N GLY A 136 -2.46 -12.81 -10.56
CA GLY A 136 -1.35 -12.75 -11.51
C GLY A 136 -1.32 -11.46 -12.32
N SER A 137 -2.47 -10.94 -12.72
CA SER A 137 -2.61 -9.66 -13.42
C SER A 137 -2.21 -8.48 -12.52
N THR A 138 -2.59 -8.52 -11.25
CA THR A 138 -2.22 -7.52 -10.24
C THR A 138 -0.71 -7.55 -9.96
N MET A 139 -0.12 -8.73 -9.81
CA MET A 139 1.33 -8.92 -9.65
C MET A 139 2.11 -8.47 -10.88
N TYR A 140 1.64 -8.80 -12.08
CA TYR A 140 2.24 -8.36 -13.34
C TYR A 140 2.29 -6.84 -13.45
N ARG A 141 1.20 -6.14 -13.12
CA ARG A 141 1.17 -4.66 -13.12
C ARG A 141 2.21 -4.06 -12.18
N GLY A 142 2.34 -4.61 -10.97
CA GLY A 142 3.36 -4.20 -10.01
C GLY A 142 4.77 -4.42 -10.53
N ALA A 143 5.03 -5.63 -11.03
CA ALA A 143 6.29 -6.04 -11.63
C ALA A 143 6.72 -5.12 -12.80
N THR A 144 5.85 -4.90 -13.77
CA THR A 144 6.15 -4.01 -14.92
C THR A 144 6.45 -2.59 -14.47
N ALA A 145 5.68 -2.04 -13.51
CA ALA A 145 5.93 -0.70 -12.99
C ALA A 145 7.29 -0.59 -12.27
N ILE A 146 7.71 -1.64 -11.55
CA ILE A 146 9.04 -1.69 -10.92
C ILE A 146 10.14 -1.62 -12.00
N LEU A 147 10.06 -2.39 -13.08
CA LEU A 147 11.05 -2.33 -14.17
C LEU A 147 11.10 -0.98 -14.86
N GLU A 148 9.94 -0.35 -15.08
CA GLU A 148 9.85 0.96 -15.71
C GLU A 148 10.42 2.08 -14.82
N ASP A 149 10.05 2.07 -13.53
CA ASP A 149 10.49 3.08 -12.58
C ASP A 149 11.97 2.92 -12.23
N MET A 150 12.48 1.69 -12.13
CA MET A 150 13.88 1.41 -11.81
C MET A 150 14.85 1.98 -12.84
N LYS A 151 14.45 2.02 -14.12
CA LYS A 151 15.25 2.59 -15.21
C LYS A 151 15.42 4.11 -15.08
N LYS A 152 14.55 4.80 -14.33
CA LYS A 152 14.47 6.27 -14.31
C LYS A 152 14.69 6.88 -12.93
N HIS A 153 14.17 6.25 -11.88
CA HIS A 153 13.92 6.89 -10.58
C HIS A 153 14.63 6.21 -9.41
N TYR A 154 14.98 4.92 -9.50
CA TYR A 154 15.43 4.20 -8.31
C TYR A 154 16.86 4.58 -7.89
N PRO A 155 17.09 4.97 -6.63
CA PRO A 155 18.40 5.28 -6.10
C PRO A 155 19.15 3.99 -5.75
N LEU A 156 19.51 3.18 -6.75
CA LEU A 156 20.04 1.81 -6.59
C LEU A 156 21.29 1.67 -5.68
N ASN A 157 22.01 2.77 -5.41
CA ASN A 157 23.13 2.77 -4.46
C ASN A 157 22.70 2.91 -2.99
N ASP A 158 21.43 3.27 -2.73
CA ASP A 158 20.78 3.27 -1.43
C ASP A 158 19.74 2.15 -1.42
N ALA A 159 20.08 1.05 -0.76
CA ALA A 159 19.21 -0.11 -0.66
C ALA A 159 17.88 0.21 0.05
N ALA A 160 17.92 1.04 1.10
CA ALA A 160 16.73 1.35 1.88
C ALA A 160 15.75 2.20 1.06
N GLU A 161 16.26 3.23 0.36
CA GLU A 161 15.40 4.02 -0.51
C GLU A 161 14.97 3.30 -1.77
N THR A 162 15.81 2.41 -2.33
CA THR A 162 15.37 1.56 -3.45
C THR A 162 14.18 0.70 -3.05
N VAL A 163 14.22 0.08 -1.86
CA VAL A 163 13.08 -0.72 -1.36
C VAL A 163 11.84 0.15 -1.10
N ASN A 164 12.03 1.39 -0.63
CA ASN A 164 10.94 2.34 -0.46
C ASN A 164 10.29 2.71 -1.79
N GLU A 165 11.10 2.94 -2.84
CA GLU A 165 10.61 3.25 -4.19
C GLU A 165 9.88 2.05 -4.81
N ILE A 166 10.34 0.81 -4.59
CA ILE A 166 9.58 -0.40 -4.95
C ILE A 166 8.18 -0.37 -4.30
N GLY A 167 8.12 -0.06 -3.00
CA GLY A 167 6.85 0.08 -2.29
C GLY A 167 5.95 1.18 -2.85
N SER A 168 6.53 2.29 -3.29
CA SER A 168 5.81 3.39 -3.94
C SER A 168 5.26 3.01 -5.32
N SER A 169 6.06 2.33 -6.16
CA SER A 169 5.62 1.80 -7.46
C SER A 169 4.47 0.82 -7.30
N VAL A 170 4.61 -0.15 -6.38
CA VAL A 170 3.57 -1.14 -6.07
C VAL A 170 2.30 -0.47 -5.57
N ARG A 171 2.39 0.45 -4.61
CA ARG A 171 1.22 1.20 -4.10
C ARG A 171 0.46 1.91 -5.20
N ARG A 172 1.17 2.48 -6.18
CA ARG A 172 0.59 3.28 -7.25
C ARG A 172 -0.23 2.44 -8.22
N VAL A 173 0.22 1.23 -8.53
CA VAL A 173 -0.33 0.43 -9.64
C VAL A 173 -1.08 -0.83 -9.22
N MET A 174 -0.77 -1.41 -8.05
CA MET A 174 -1.44 -2.60 -7.55
C MET A 174 -2.69 -2.21 -6.78
N GLY A 175 -3.83 -2.78 -7.18
CA GLY A 175 -5.11 -2.60 -6.51
C GLY A 175 -5.28 -3.52 -5.30
N GLY A 176 -6.38 -3.30 -4.58
CA GLY A 176 -6.86 -4.20 -3.54
C GLY A 176 -5.92 -4.37 -2.34
N THR A 177 -6.13 -5.47 -1.61
CA THR A 177 -5.36 -5.80 -0.41
C THR A 177 -3.90 -6.06 -0.73
N SER A 178 -3.60 -6.69 -1.87
CA SER A 178 -2.24 -7.02 -2.31
C SER A 178 -1.33 -5.79 -2.39
N GLY A 179 -1.80 -4.69 -3.00
CA GLY A 179 -1.02 -3.46 -3.08
C GLY A 179 -0.68 -2.87 -1.70
N ILE A 180 -1.61 -2.93 -0.75
CA ILE A 180 -1.39 -2.47 0.63
C ILE A 180 -0.38 -3.38 1.34
N ILE A 181 -0.54 -4.70 1.24
CA ILE A 181 0.33 -5.68 1.90
C ILE A 181 1.78 -5.56 1.40
N TYR A 182 2.01 -5.51 0.09
CA TYR A 182 3.36 -5.33 -0.45
C TYR A 182 3.93 -3.95 -0.10
N THR A 183 3.09 -2.91 0.00
CA THR A 183 3.62 -1.63 0.48
C THR A 183 4.03 -1.69 1.95
N ILE A 184 3.25 -2.35 2.80
CA ILE A 184 3.59 -2.55 4.22
C ILE A 184 4.90 -3.32 4.32
N PHE A 185 5.05 -4.38 3.52
CA PHE A 185 6.27 -5.16 3.41
C PHE A 185 7.48 -4.27 3.08
N CYS A 186 7.43 -3.52 1.97
CA CYS A 186 8.52 -2.64 1.55
C CYS A 186 8.82 -1.53 2.59
N LYS A 187 7.81 -0.94 3.20
CA LYS A 187 8.02 0.10 4.23
C LYS A 187 8.69 -0.43 5.48
N ALA A 188 8.36 -1.65 5.90
CA ALA A 188 8.99 -2.29 7.04
C ALA A 188 10.46 -2.64 6.74
N ALA A 189 10.75 -3.21 5.57
CA ALA A 189 12.13 -3.44 5.12
C ALA A 189 12.94 -2.13 5.07
N CYS A 190 12.40 -1.06 4.46
CA CYS A 190 13.06 0.25 4.41
C CYS A 190 13.36 0.77 5.82
N ALA A 191 12.38 0.73 6.73
CA ALA A 191 12.58 1.18 8.11
C ALA A 191 13.70 0.40 8.82
N GLN A 192 13.73 -0.92 8.65
CA GLN A 192 14.77 -1.77 9.24
C GLN A 192 16.16 -1.49 8.63
N LEU A 193 16.24 -1.29 7.31
CA LEU A 193 17.49 -0.95 6.64
C LEU A 193 18.00 0.43 7.06
N LYS A 194 17.13 1.43 7.24
CA LYS A 194 17.51 2.78 7.70
C LYS A 194 17.96 2.82 9.16
N ALA A 195 17.41 1.95 10.01
CA ALA A 195 17.83 1.86 11.41
C ALA A 195 19.28 1.39 11.55
N ASN A 196 19.78 0.66 10.55
CA ASN A 196 21.13 0.16 10.48
C ASN A 196 22.06 1.16 9.78
N THR A 197 23.10 1.62 10.47
CA THR A 197 24.04 2.64 9.94
C THR A 197 25.23 2.07 9.18
N GLN A 198 25.38 0.74 9.15
CA GLN A 198 26.50 0.08 8.46
C GLN A 198 26.27 0.09 6.95
N THR A 199 27.24 0.65 6.24
CA THR A 199 27.35 0.60 4.79
C THR A 199 28.68 -0.08 4.46
N PRO A 200 28.74 -1.06 3.54
CA PRO A 200 27.65 -1.65 2.76
C PRO A 200 26.62 -2.48 3.58
N VAL A 201 25.39 -2.63 3.07
CA VAL A 201 24.36 -3.50 3.68
C VAL A 201 24.81 -4.96 3.58
N THR A 202 24.76 -5.68 4.70
CA THR A 202 25.17 -7.08 4.84
C THR A 202 24.00 -8.05 4.64
N SER A 203 24.30 -9.32 4.37
CA SER A 203 23.28 -10.37 4.22
C SER A 203 22.43 -10.56 5.49
N LYS A 204 23.02 -10.36 6.68
CA LYS A 204 22.27 -10.41 7.95
C LYS A 204 21.25 -9.29 8.05
N GLN A 205 21.62 -8.08 7.64
CA GLN A 205 20.70 -6.94 7.64
C GLN A 205 19.55 -7.10 6.63
N TRP A 206 19.80 -7.76 5.49
CA TRP A 206 18.73 -8.16 4.58
C TRP A 206 17.79 -9.20 5.19
N ALA A 207 18.32 -10.16 5.94
CA ALA A 207 17.51 -11.15 6.65
C ALA A 207 16.68 -10.52 7.79
N GLU A 208 17.23 -9.57 8.53
CA GLU A 208 16.50 -8.76 9.52
C GLU A 208 15.40 -7.93 8.86
N ALA A 209 15.67 -7.32 7.70
CA ALA A 209 14.68 -6.56 6.94
C ALA A 209 13.53 -7.44 6.44
N LEU A 210 13.83 -8.67 5.99
CA LEU A 210 12.81 -9.66 5.62
C LEU A 210 11.94 -10.04 6.81
N GLU A 211 12.54 -10.33 7.96
CA GLU A 211 11.81 -10.66 9.19
C GLU A 211 10.90 -9.51 9.63
N ALA A 212 11.41 -8.27 9.66
CA ALA A 212 10.62 -7.09 9.99
C ALA A 212 9.43 -6.91 9.04
N SER A 213 9.63 -7.23 7.76
CA SER A 213 8.57 -7.16 6.74
C SER A 213 7.49 -8.22 6.96
N ILE A 214 7.88 -9.45 7.26
CA ILE A 214 6.97 -10.55 7.59
C ILE A 214 6.17 -10.23 8.86
N ALA A 215 6.83 -9.73 9.90
CA ALA A 215 6.18 -9.33 11.15
C ALA A 215 5.16 -8.20 10.92
N ALA A 216 5.49 -7.21 10.08
CA ALA A 216 4.56 -6.14 9.71
C ALA A 216 3.35 -6.68 8.92
N VAL A 217 3.57 -7.53 7.91
CA VAL A 217 2.48 -8.14 7.14
C VAL A 217 1.59 -9.01 8.02
N SER A 218 2.17 -9.80 8.93
CA SER A 218 1.41 -10.60 9.89
C SER A 218 0.56 -9.72 10.81
N LYS A 219 1.16 -8.66 11.39
CA LYS A 219 0.47 -7.72 12.29
C LYS A 219 -0.69 -6.99 11.62
N TYR A 220 -0.46 -6.39 10.45
CA TYR A 220 -1.46 -5.55 9.78
C TYR A 220 -2.43 -6.35 8.91
N GLY A 221 -2.00 -7.51 8.41
CA GLY A 221 -2.85 -8.43 7.66
C GLY A 221 -3.68 -9.37 8.52
N GLY A 222 -3.38 -9.48 9.83
CA GLY A 222 -4.10 -10.38 10.74
C GLY A 222 -3.92 -11.86 10.41
N ALA A 223 -2.83 -12.21 9.71
CA ALA A 223 -2.54 -13.56 9.26
C ALA A 223 -1.32 -14.15 9.97
N SER A 224 -1.28 -15.47 10.08
CA SER A 224 -0.22 -16.25 10.73
C SER A 224 0.08 -17.51 9.92
N ALA A 225 1.15 -18.22 10.26
CA ALA A 225 1.42 -19.54 9.68
C ALA A 225 0.21 -20.48 9.86
N GLY A 226 -0.10 -21.26 8.83
CA GLY A 226 -1.25 -22.15 8.72
C GLY A 226 -2.51 -21.49 8.17
N PHE A 227 -2.51 -20.18 7.88
CA PHE A 227 -3.72 -19.47 7.43
C PHE A 227 -3.94 -19.55 5.91
N ARG A 228 -3.06 -20.26 5.19
CA ARG A 228 -3.09 -20.42 3.73
C ARG A 228 -2.84 -19.08 3.02
N THR A 229 -1.70 -18.48 3.31
CA THR A 229 -1.31 -17.15 2.85
C THR A 229 0.12 -17.12 2.34
N LEU A 230 0.56 -15.99 1.77
CA LEU A 230 1.98 -15.78 1.43
C LEU A 230 2.93 -15.98 2.63
N LEU A 231 2.43 -15.81 3.86
CA LEU A 231 3.23 -16.01 5.08
C LEU A 231 3.64 -17.47 5.27
N ASP A 232 2.89 -18.42 4.73
CA ASP A 232 3.23 -19.85 4.79
C ASP A 232 4.48 -20.17 3.98
N ALA A 233 4.81 -19.36 2.97
CA ALA A 233 6.08 -19.43 2.27
C ALA A 233 7.16 -18.55 2.93
N LEU A 234 6.82 -17.32 3.32
CA LEU A 234 7.82 -16.37 3.80
C LEU A 234 8.37 -16.66 5.20
N ILE A 235 7.53 -17.15 6.12
CA ILE A 235 7.95 -17.48 7.50
C ILE A 235 9.03 -18.56 7.51
N PRO A 236 8.84 -19.76 6.89
CA PRO A 236 9.90 -20.76 6.86
C PRO A 236 11.14 -20.30 6.09
N ALA A 237 10.97 -19.53 5.02
CA ALA A 237 12.09 -18.94 4.27
C ALA A 237 12.96 -18.04 5.16
N SER A 238 12.33 -17.13 5.91
CA SER A 238 13.02 -16.22 6.82
C SER A 238 13.72 -16.97 7.96
N ALA A 239 13.06 -17.99 8.53
CA ALA A 239 13.64 -18.79 9.60
C ALA A 239 14.93 -19.50 9.14
N VAL A 240 14.89 -20.16 7.98
CA VAL A 240 16.08 -20.85 7.42
C VAL A 240 17.18 -19.84 7.06
N LEU A 241 16.83 -18.69 6.47
CA LEU A 241 17.82 -17.68 6.11
C LEU A 241 18.59 -17.19 7.34
N GLN A 242 17.87 -16.90 8.43
CA GLN A 242 18.48 -16.44 9.67
C GLN A 242 19.33 -17.51 10.34
N GLU A 243 18.83 -18.75 10.41
CA GLU A 243 19.56 -19.89 10.98
C GLU A 243 20.92 -20.07 10.27
N ARG A 244 20.90 -20.11 8.93
CA ARG A 244 22.09 -20.36 8.11
C ARG A 244 23.10 -19.21 8.18
N LEU A 245 22.63 -17.97 8.12
CA LEU A 245 23.52 -16.80 8.27
C LEU A 245 24.11 -16.67 9.68
N ASN A 246 23.39 -17.14 10.71
CA ASN A 246 23.90 -17.19 12.08
C ASN A 246 24.89 -18.33 12.31
N ALA A 247 24.73 -19.45 11.60
CA ALA A 247 25.71 -20.54 11.56
C ALA A 247 27.01 -20.16 10.83
N GLY A 248 27.01 -19.05 10.08
CA GLY A 248 28.17 -18.58 9.31
C GLY A 248 28.27 -19.19 7.91
N ASP A 249 27.18 -19.78 7.41
CA ASP A 249 27.11 -20.31 6.06
C ASP A 249 27.27 -19.18 5.01
N ASP A 250 27.74 -19.55 3.83
CA ASP A 250 27.83 -18.63 2.69
C ASP A 250 26.44 -18.03 2.36
N PRO A 251 26.32 -16.71 2.13
CA PRO A 251 25.03 -16.07 1.86
C PRO A 251 24.27 -16.61 0.66
N CYS A 252 24.94 -17.06 -0.41
CA CYS A 252 24.25 -17.60 -1.58
C CYS A 252 23.64 -18.96 -1.24
N THR A 253 24.38 -19.79 -0.51
CA THR A 253 23.91 -21.10 -0.03
C THR A 253 22.74 -20.93 0.95
N ALA A 254 22.84 -19.99 1.89
CA ALA A 254 21.77 -19.66 2.82
C ALA A 254 20.49 -19.19 2.10
N PHE A 255 20.64 -18.36 1.05
CA PHE A 255 19.51 -17.90 0.24
C PHE A 255 18.86 -19.02 -0.57
N LEU A 256 19.64 -19.95 -1.13
CA LEU A 256 19.10 -21.12 -1.84
C LEU A 256 18.26 -22.00 -0.91
N LEU A 257 18.79 -22.35 0.26
CA LEU A 257 18.05 -23.13 1.28
C LEU A 257 16.79 -22.39 1.76
N SER A 258 16.86 -21.07 1.91
CA SER A 258 15.70 -20.23 2.21
C SER A 258 14.63 -20.30 1.12
N SER A 259 15.03 -20.28 -0.15
CA SER A 259 14.13 -20.44 -1.29
C SER A 259 13.47 -21.82 -1.34
N GLU A 260 14.20 -22.89 -1.03
CA GLU A 260 13.63 -24.24 -0.92
C GLU A 260 12.60 -24.33 0.21
N ALA A 261 12.88 -23.71 1.35
CA ALA A 261 11.92 -23.60 2.45
C ALA A 261 10.67 -22.80 2.08
N ALA A 262 10.82 -21.75 1.26
CA ALA A 262 9.69 -20.99 0.71
C ALA A 262 8.80 -21.86 -0.18
N VAL A 263 9.40 -22.67 -1.06
CA VAL A 263 8.68 -23.59 -1.94
C VAL A 263 7.95 -24.66 -1.14
N ALA A 264 8.61 -25.27 -0.15
CA ALA A 264 7.97 -26.24 0.73
C ALA A 264 6.80 -25.63 1.51
N GLY A 265 6.97 -24.39 1.99
CA GLY A 265 5.93 -23.61 2.64
C GLY A 265 4.72 -23.36 1.74
N ALA A 266 4.96 -22.88 0.52
CA ALA A 266 3.92 -22.67 -0.49
C ALA A 266 3.20 -23.97 -0.86
N GLU A 267 3.92 -25.07 -1.03
CA GLU A 267 3.36 -26.39 -1.34
C GLU A 267 2.46 -26.92 -0.22
N SER A 268 2.82 -26.67 1.05
CA SER A 268 2.03 -27.10 2.20
C SER A 268 0.63 -26.47 2.23
N THR A 269 0.46 -25.27 1.63
CA THR A 269 -0.82 -24.55 1.56
C THR A 269 -1.90 -25.33 0.80
N LYS A 270 -1.51 -26.27 -0.07
CA LYS A 270 -2.43 -27.15 -0.80
C LYS A 270 -3.35 -27.94 0.13
N HIS A 271 -2.88 -28.25 1.33
CA HIS A 271 -3.58 -29.05 2.34
C HIS A 271 -4.21 -28.23 3.47
N MET A 272 -4.11 -26.90 3.42
CA MET A 272 -4.61 -26.02 4.47
C MET A 272 -6.04 -25.54 4.20
N GLN A 273 -6.81 -25.36 5.28
CA GLN A 273 -8.05 -24.60 5.23
C GLN A 273 -7.74 -23.11 5.40
N ALA A 274 -8.27 -22.29 4.50
CA ALA A 274 -8.08 -20.86 4.60
C ALA A 274 -8.89 -20.30 5.79
N GLN A 275 -8.20 -19.62 6.69
CA GLN A 275 -8.81 -18.98 7.86
C GLN A 275 -9.04 -17.47 7.64
N VAL A 276 -8.44 -16.93 6.58
CA VAL A 276 -8.61 -15.55 6.15
C VAL A 276 -8.98 -15.56 4.68
N THR A 277 -9.91 -14.69 4.31
CA THR A 277 -10.57 -14.73 3.00
C THR A 277 -9.75 -14.08 1.86
N PHE A 278 -8.56 -13.57 2.15
CA PHE A 278 -7.93 -12.54 1.31
C PHE A 278 -6.44 -12.74 0.99
N PHE A 279 -5.90 -13.93 1.21
CA PHE A 279 -4.48 -14.17 0.97
C PHE A 279 -4.27 -15.29 -0.03
N PHE A 280 -3.63 -14.91 -1.15
CA PHE A 280 -2.96 -15.75 -2.16
C PHE A 280 -3.23 -17.24 -2.00
N PHE A 281 -4.28 -17.72 -2.66
CA PHE A 281 -4.67 -19.09 -2.55
C PHE A 281 -3.95 -19.96 -3.57
N PHE A 282 -3.20 -20.96 -3.09
CA PHE A 282 -2.68 -22.04 -3.92
C PHE A 282 -3.32 -23.36 -3.47
N SER A 283 -4.43 -23.78 -4.08
CA SER A 283 -4.82 -25.20 -3.94
C SER A 283 -5.76 -25.74 -5.04
N ARG A 284 -5.38 -26.97 -5.45
CA ARG A 284 -6.17 -28.13 -5.90
C ARG A 284 -6.43 -28.29 -7.41
N PHE A 285 -5.57 -29.05 -8.10
CA PHE A 285 -5.88 -30.33 -8.79
C PHE A 285 -4.63 -30.85 -9.52
N LEU A 286 -3.95 -31.86 -8.97
CA LEU A 286 -3.02 -32.73 -9.69
C LEU A 286 -3.30 -34.18 -9.25
N LEU A 287 -4.51 -34.64 -9.56
CA LEU A 287 -4.87 -36.06 -9.55
C LEU A 287 -5.40 -36.51 -10.93
N ARG A 288 -4.98 -35.82 -12.00
CA ARG A 288 -5.23 -36.28 -13.38
C ARG A 288 -4.22 -35.78 -14.40
N VAL A 289 -2.93 -35.77 -14.05
CA VAL A 289 -1.82 -35.84 -15.03
C VAL A 289 -0.70 -36.70 -14.42
N SER A 290 -1.05 -37.90 -13.97
CA SER A 290 -0.11 -39.02 -13.83
C SER A 290 -0.54 -40.09 -14.83
N SER A 291 -0.39 -39.76 -16.10
CA SER A 291 -0.19 -40.69 -17.21
C SER A 291 0.35 -39.82 -18.33
N HIS A 292 1.43 -40.26 -18.99
CA HIS A 292 2.24 -39.51 -19.96
C HIS A 292 3.41 -38.72 -19.35
N ILE A 293 4.16 -39.40 -18.48
CA ILE A 293 5.62 -39.43 -18.69
C ILE A 293 5.87 -40.61 -19.64
N SER A 294 6.43 -40.32 -20.80
CA SER A 294 7.34 -41.23 -21.47
C SER A 294 8.44 -40.45 -22.16
N PRO A 295 9.64 -41.03 -22.26
CA PRO A 295 10.89 -40.31 -22.10
C PRO A 295 11.58 -40.09 -23.43
N VAL A 296 12.17 -38.90 -23.61
CA VAL A 296 13.46 -38.67 -24.27
C VAL A 296 14.06 -37.41 -23.66
#